data_AF-A0A5J9VN05-F1
#
_entry.id   AF-A0A5J9VN05-F1
#
_cell.length_a   1.000
_cell.length_b   1.000
_cell.length_c   1.000
_cell.angle_alpha   90.00
_cell.angle_beta   90.00
_cell.angle_gamma   90.00
#
_symmetry.space_group_name_H-M   'P 1'
#
loop_
_entity.id
_entity.type
_entity.pdbx_description
1 polymer ?
#
loop_
_entity_poly.entity_id
_entity_poly.type
_entity_poly.pdbx_seq_one_letter_code
_entity_poly.pdbx_strand_id
1 'polypeptide(L)'
;CSKSMWPALWTEGEVQKASMKAARENLTLVEEQLQNKRFFGGDSIGLADIAGAGFLGHWLGVLEELAGVRVLNDDDEYPALRRWTKDYLDNEAVKGCLPARDQLLSHFTAVREKCISVAKSMCLKPVWLSHWTEGEVQKGLAKEAEENLLLLEEQLKGKRFFGGDSMGYLDIAASVFAPWLSVLEEVTGVSVVSEDKLPALCRWIEEYTSNEAVRQCLPDRDQLVAYYTAKKDMYKAFANAKLQQ
;
A
#
# COMPACT_ATOMS: atom_id res chain seq x y z
N CYS A 1 5.38 -16.98 -8.62
CA CYS A 1 4.11 -16.26 -8.48
C CYS A 1 4.20 -15.01 -7.59
N SER A 2 4.63 -15.08 -6.34
CA SER A 2 4.58 -13.94 -5.40
C SER A 2 5.29 -12.67 -5.87
N LYS A 3 6.50 -12.79 -6.45
CA LYS A 3 7.30 -11.64 -6.96
C LYS A 3 6.57 -10.79 -8.01
N SER A 4 5.76 -11.42 -8.88
CA SER A 4 4.98 -10.71 -9.91
C SER A 4 3.58 -10.34 -9.42
N MET A 5 3.03 -11.09 -8.46
CA MET A 5 1.68 -10.88 -7.95
C MET A 5 1.55 -9.58 -7.15
N TRP A 6 2.56 -9.26 -6.33
CA TRP A 6 2.49 -8.08 -5.48
C TRP A 6 2.45 -6.76 -6.28
N PRO A 7 3.34 -6.53 -7.27
CA PRO A 7 3.24 -5.34 -8.09
C PRO A 7 1.99 -5.35 -9.00
N ALA A 8 1.52 -6.51 -9.43
CA ALA A 8 0.28 -6.61 -10.22
C ALA A 8 -0.96 -6.09 -9.47
N LEU A 9 -1.01 -6.29 -8.15
CA LEU A 9 -2.12 -5.84 -7.30
C LEU A 9 -1.98 -4.38 -6.87
N TRP A 10 -0.76 -3.86 -6.68
CA TRP A 10 -0.56 -2.60 -5.94
C TRP A 10 0.18 -1.49 -6.70
N THR A 11 0.60 -1.73 -7.95
CA THR A 11 1.18 -0.67 -8.81
C THR A 11 0.17 -0.22 -9.87
N GLU A 12 0.47 0.86 -10.60
CA GLU A 12 -0.39 1.37 -11.68
C GLU A 12 0.38 1.52 -13.00
N GLY A 13 -0.34 1.69 -14.11
CA GLY A 13 0.25 1.97 -15.42
C GLY A 13 1.02 0.80 -16.01
N GLU A 14 2.17 1.08 -16.64
CA GLU A 14 2.94 0.08 -17.40
C GLU A 14 3.57 -0.99 -16.49
N VAL A 15 3.97 -0.62 -15.27
CA VAL A 15 4.51 -1.58 -14.29
C VAL A 15 3.45 -2.58 -13.86
N GLN A 16 2.22 -2.12 -13.65
CA GLN A 16 1.09 -2.99 -13.30
C GLN A 16 0.78 -3.97 -14.45
N LYS A 17 0.70 -3.47 -15.69
CA LYS A 17 0.43 -4.31 -16.88
C LYS A 17 1.51 -5.38 -17.07
N ALA A 18 2.79 -5.01 -16.96
CA ALA A 18 3.90 -5.94 -17.08
C ALA A 18 3.87 -7.01 -15.98
N SER A 19 3.56 -6.59 -14.75
CA SER A 19 3.48 -7.49 -13.59
C SER A 19 2.27 -8.42 -13.66
N MET A 20 1.13 -7.93 -14.15
CA MET A 20 -0.06 -8.73 -14.45
C MET A 20 0.25 -9.83 -15.46
N LYS A 21 0.96 -9.49 -16.55
CA LYS A 21 1.38 -10.46 -17.55
C LYS A 21 2.32 -11.52 -16.94
N ALA A 22 3.34 -11.10 -16.21
CA ALA A 22 4.28 -12.00 -15.55
C ALA A 22 3.59 -12.88 -14.47
N ALA A 23 2.58 -12.36 -13.78
CA ALA A 23 1.78 -13.13 -12.84
C ALA A 23 0.99 -14.24 -13.53
N ARG A 24 0.36 -13.93 -14.67
CA ARG A 24 -0.36 -14.93 -15.48
C ARG A 24 0.56 -15.99 -16.07
N GLU A 25 1.72 -15.61 -16.60
CA GLU A 25 2.72 -16.57 -17.09
C GLU A 25 3.18 -17.53 -15.98
N ASN A 26 3.41 -17.01 -14.77
CA ASN A 26 3.74 -17.85 -13.62
C ASN A 26 2.59 -18.79 -13.22
N LEU A 27 1.34 -18.34 -13.29
CA LEU A 27 0.17 -19.17 -13.02
C LEU A 27 0.00 -20.28 -14.05
N THR A 28 0.31 -20.01 -15.33
CA THR A 28 0.37 -21.03 -16.38
C THR A 28 1.39 -22.12 -16.04
N LEU A 29 2.57 -21.77 -15.54
CA LEU A 29 3.56 -22.77 -15.10
C LEU A 29 3.05 -23.61 -13.92
N VAL A 30 2.31 -23.01 -12.98
CA VAL A 30 1.71 -23.74 -11.85
C VAL A 30 0.65 -24.72 -12.34
N GLU A 31 -0.22 -24.29 -13.26
CA GLU A 31 -1.22 -25.13 -13.92
C GLU A 31 -0.59 -26.34 -14.61
N GLU A 32 0.47 -26.12 -15.39
CA GLU A 32 1.23 -27.17 -16.08
C GLU A 32 1.93 -28.14 -15.12
N GLN A 33 2.32 -27.69 -13.92
CA GLN A 33 2.96 -28.56 -12.93
C GLN A 33 1.96 -29.35 -12.10
N LEU A 34 0.74 -28.81 -11.94
CA LEU A 34 -0.37 -29.48 -11.27
C LEU A 34 -0.91 -30.60 -12.16
N GLN A 35 -1.21 -30.34 -13.43
CA GLN A 35 -1.76 -31.34 -14.37
C GLN A 35 -2.86 -32.19 -13.70
N ASN A 36 -2.60 -33.49 -13.47
CA ASN A 36 -3.53 -34.43 -12.87
C ASN A 36 -3.32 -34.63 -11.36
N LYS A 37 -2.28 -34.04 -10.77
CA LYS A 37 -1.98 -34.15 -9.34
C LYS A 37 -3.07 -33.51 -8.52
N ARG A 38 -3.38 -34.14 -7.40
CA ARG A 38 -4.29 -33.59 -6.39
C ARG A 38 -3.61 -32.48 -5.58
N PHE A 39 -2.36 -32.73 -5.17
CA PHE A 39 -1.48 -31.78 -4.49
C PHE A 39 -0.07 -31.83 -5.12
N PHE A 40 0.74 -30.78 -4.94
CA PHE A 40 2.17 -30.82 -5.26
C PHE A 40 2.90 -31.88 -4.44
N GLY A 41 2.44 -32.15 -3.21
CA GLY A 41 2.87 -33.30 -2.40
C GLY A 41 2.30 -34.66 -2.83
N GLY A 42 1.62 -34.74 -3.98
CA GLY A 42 0.97 -35.95 -4.48
C GLY A 42 -0.41 -36.16 -3.84
N ASP A 43 -0.51 -37.18 -2.98
CA ASP A 43 -1.76 -37.53 -2.28
C ASP A 43 -1.95 -36.79 -0.95
N SER A 44 -0.89 -36.15 -0.46
CA SER A 44 -0.88 -35.38 0.79
C SER A 44 -0.49 -33.92 0.54
N ILE A 45 -1.00 -33.02 1.38
CA ILE A 45 -0.63 -31.60 1.39
C ILE A 45 0.87 -31.47 1.74
N GLY A 46 1.65 -30.91 0.82
CA GLY A 46 3.04 -30.55 1.02
C GLY A 46 3.24 -29.05 1.24
N LEU A 47 4.49 -28.64 1.38
CA LEU A 47 4.85 -27.24 1.63
C LEU A 47 4.39 -26.29 0.51
N ALA A 48 4.51 -26.74 -0.75
CA ALA A 48 4.08 -25.97 -1.91
C ALA A 48 2.55 -25.79 -1.95
N ASP A 49 1.79 -26.76 -1.43
CA ASP A 49 0.34 -26.69 -1.28
C ASP A 49 -0.05 -25.64 -0.25
N ILE A 50 0.61 -25.64 0.91
CA ILE A 50 0.37 -24.65 1.96
C ILE A 50 0.69 -23.23 1.48
N ALA A 51 1.88 -23.03 0.91
CA ALA A 51 2.34 -21.73 0.47
C ALA A 51 1.57 -21.21 -0.75
N GLY A 52 1.21 -22.12 -1.67
CA GLY A 52 0.59 -21.76 -2.94
C GLY A 52 -0.93 -21.76 -2.91
N ALA A 53 -1.57 -22.84 -2.46
CA ALA A 53 -3.02 -22.98 -2.48
C ALA A 53 -3.70 -22.10 -1.44
N GLY A 54 -3.08 -21.93 -0.26
CA GLY A 54 -3.56 -20.99 0.75
C GLY A 54 -3.58 -19.55 0.22
N PHE A 55 -2.51 -19.13 -0.45
CA PHE A 55 -2.45 -17.79 -1.04
C PHE A 55 -3.43 -17.63 -2.22
N LEU A 56 -3.44 -18.55 -3.18
CA LEU A 56 -4.24 -18.44 -4.41
C LEU A 56 -5.73 -18.70 -4.19
N GLY A 57 -6.07 -19.70 -3.37
CA GLY A 57 -7.45 -20.10 -3.11
C GLY A 57 -8.17 -19.19 -2.13
N HIS A 58 -7.45 -18.59 -1.17
CA HIS A 58 -8.06 -17.82 -0.09
C HIS A 58 -7.78 -16.32 -0.19
N TRP A 59 -6.53 -15.94 -0.39
CA TRP A 59 -6.10 -14.55 -0.27
C TRP A 59 -6.17 -13.76 -1.57
N LEU A 60 -5.88 -14.38 -2.72
CA LEU A 60 -5.81 -13.66 -4.00
C LEU A 60 -7.11 -12.91 -4.31
N GLY A 61 -8.27 -13.55 -4.19
CA GLY A 61 -9.55 -12.91 -4.46
C GLY A 61 -9.88 -11.76 -3.49
N VAL A 62 -9.41 -11.83 -2.24
CA VAL A 62 -9.53 -10.72 -1.28
C VAL A 62 -8.65 -9.56 -1.72
N LEU A 63 -7.41 -9.83 -2.14
CA LEU A 63 -6.46 -8.81 -2.56
C LEU A 63 -6.85 -8.16 -3.90
N GLU A 64 -7.36 -8.94 -4.87
CA GLU A 64 -7.92 -8.46 -6.14
C GLU A 64 -9.07 -7.48 -5.91
N GLU A 65 -10.00 -7.84 -5.03
CA GLU A 65 -11.14 -7.01 -4.65
C GLU A 65 -10.70 -5.71 -3.96
N LEU A 66 -9.70 -5.77 -3.07
CA LEU A 66 -9.11 -4.58 -2.42
C LEU A 66 -8.33 -3.70 -3.40
N ALA A 67 -7.64 -4.31 -4.36
CA ALA A 67 -6.87 -3.59 -5.37
C ALA A 67 -7.75 -3.03 -6.49
N GLY A 68 -8.99 -3.51 -6.64
CA GLY A 68 -9.87 -3.15 -7.76
C GLY A 68 -9.38 -3.69 -9.10
N VAL A 69 -8.62 -4.80 -9.09
CA VAL A 69 -8.06 -5.43 -10.29
C VAL A 69 -8.37 -6.92 -10.32
N ARG A 70 -8.30 -7.52 -11.50
CA ARG A 70 -8.44 -8.97 -11.71
C ARG A 70 -7.19 -9.52 -12.40
N VAL A 71 -6.44 -10.34 -11.67
CA VAL A 71 -5.32 -11.12 -12.20
C VAL A 71 -5.88 -12.33 -12.95
N LEU A 72 -6.88 -13.01 -12.37
CA LEU A 72 -7.63 -14.11 -12.99
C LEU A 72 -8.94 -13.58 -13.60
N ASN A 73 -9.14 -13.77 -14.90
CA ASN A 73 -10.25 -13.16 -15.62
C ASN A 73 -11.49 -14.06 -15.69
N ASP A 74 -11.32 -15.33 -16.11
CA ASP A 74 -12.40 -16.26 -16.44
C ASP A 74 -12.33 -17.54 -15.62
N ASP A 75 -13.50 -18.08 -15.26
CA ASP A 75 -13.63 -19.30 -14.45
C ASP A 75 -13.16 -20.58 -15.15
N ASP A 76 -13.04 -20.54 -16.48
CA ASP A 76 -12.56 -21.65 -17.30
C ASP A 76 -11.03 -21.66 -17.49
N GLU A 77 -10.33 -20.57 -17.13
CA GLU A 77 -8.86 -20.53 -17.14
C GLU A 77 -8.30 -21.21 -15.88
N TYR A 78 -7.30 -22.08 -16.08
CA TYR A 78 -6.56 -22.80 -15.03
C TYR A 78 -7.37 -23.83 -14.22
N PRO A 79 -7.98 -24.85 -14.87
CA PRO A 79 -8.81 -25.86 -14.21
C PRO A 79 -8.08 -26.70 -13.15
N ALA A 80 -6.79 -27.03 -13.35
CA ALA A 80 -6.02 -27.80 -12.38
C ALA A 80 -5.73 -26.97 -11.13
N LEU A 81 -5.38 -25.70 -11.29
CA LEU A 81 -5.16 -24.73 -10.21
C LEU A 81 -6.43 -24.52 -9.39
N ARG A 82 -7.58 -24.38 -10.04
CA ARG A 82 -8.88 -24.22 -9.35
C ARG A 82 -9.30 -25.46 -8.58
N ARG A 83 -9.14 -26.64 -9.17
CA ARG A 83 -9.37 -27.91 -8.47
C ARG A 83 -8.44 -28.03 -7.27
N TRP A 84 -7.15 -27.73 -7.44
CA TRP A 84 -6.15 -27.81 -6.39
C TRP A 84 -6.43 -26.86 -5.22
N THR A 85 -6.78 -25.60 -5.50
CA THR A 85 -7.14 -24.66 -4.44
C THR A 85 -8.41 -25.09 -3.72
N LYS A 86 -9.42 -25.57 -4.45
CA LYS A 86 -10.64 -26.12 -3.86
C LYS A 86 -10.35 -27.32 -2.95
N ASP A 87 -9.62 -28.32 -3.45
CA ASP A 87 -9.28 -29.52 -2.70
C ASP A 87 -8.44 -29.22 -1.45
N TYR A 88 -7.60 -28.17 -1.50
CA TYR A 88 -6.85 -27.67 -0.35
C TYR A 88 -7.75 -27.01 0.69
N LEU A 89 -8.66 -26.12 0.26
CA LEU A 89 -9.61 -25.43 1.15
C LEU A 89 -10.65 -26.38 1.76
N ASP A 90 -11.02 -27.43 1.04
CA ASP A 90 -11.96 -28.45 1.50
C ASP A 90 -11.32 -29.44 2.49
N ASN A 91 -9.99 -29.39 2.68
CA ASN A 91 -9.30 -30.23 3.65
C ASN A 91 -9.62 -29.81 5.10
N GLU A 92 -10.04 -30.77 5.93
CA GLU A 92 -10.47 -30.53 7.31
C GLU A 92 -9.38 -29.88 8.20
N ALA A 93 -8.10 -30.20 7.98
CA ALA A 93 -7.01 -29.57 8.72
C ALA A 93 -6.81 -28.10 8.33
N VAL A 94 -7.16 -27.73 7.10
CA VAL A 94 -7.03 -26.37 6.56
C VAL A 94 -8.21 -25.49 6.95
N LYS A 95 -9.44 -26.02 6.94
CA LYS A 95 -10.66 -25.28 7.31
C LYS A 95 -10.57 -24.64 8.68
N GLY A 96 -9.94 -25.30 9.65
CA GLY A 96 -9.74 -24.77 10.99
C GLY A 96 -8.67 -23.67 11.10
N CYS A 97 -7.85 -23.48 10.07
CA CYS A 97 -6.70 -22.56 10.08
C CYS A 97 -6.95 -21.27 9.29
N LEU A 98 -7.97 -21.23 8.44
CA LEU A 98 -8.26 -20.09 7.57
C LEU A 98 -9.42 -19.25 8.12
N PRO A 99 -9.25 -17.93 8.31
CA PRO A 99 -10.34 -17.04 8.71
C PRO A 99 -11.45 -16.99 7.67
N ALA A 100 -12.67 -16.63 8.05
CA ALA A 100 -13.77 -16.55 7.09
C ALA A 100 -13.55 -15.41 6.07
N ARG A 101 -13.81 -15.67 4.78
CA ARG A 101 -13.52 -14.71 3.67
C ARG A 101 -14.25 -13.38 3.85
N ASP A 102 -15.50 -13.43 4.30
CA ASP A 102 -16.33 -12.26 4.61
C ASP A 102 -15.76 -11.44 5.77
N GLN A 103 -15.22 -12.09 6.80
CA GLN A 103 -14.53 -11.41 7.91
C GLN A 103 -13.23 -10.76 7.45
N LEU A 104 -12.46 -11.42 6.58
CA LEU A 104 -11.23 -10.84 6.00
C LEU A 104 -11.54 -9.67 5.09
N LEU A 105 -12.51 -9.79 4.17
CA LEU A 105 -12.95 -8.68 3.34
C LEU A 105 -13.50 -7.53 4.18
N SER A 106 -14.36 -7.81 5.16
CA SER A 106 -14.87 -6.78 6.06
C SER A 106 -13.73 -6.11 6.84
N HIS A 107 -12.79 -6.87 7.39
CA HIS A 107 -11.63 -6.34 8.10
C HIS A 107 -10.71 -5.51 7.19
N PHE A 108 -10.30 -6.04 6.04
CA PHE A 108 -9.36 -5.36 5.15
C PHE A 108 -9.99 -4.25 4.34
N THR A 109 -11.28 -4.33 3.97
CA THR A 109 -12.01 -3.21 3.36
C THR A 109 -12.26 -2.13 4.40
N ALA A 110 -12.68 -2.48 5.62
CA ALA A 110 -12.79 -1.49 6.70
C ALA A 110 -11.43 -0.88 7.05
N VAL A 111 -10.34 -1.65 7.09
CA VAL A 111 -8.98 -1.14 7.35
C VAL A 111 -8.48 -0.32 6.17
N ARG A 112 -8.70 -0.73 4.92
CA ARG A 112 -8.32 0.01 3.71
C ARG A 112 -9.10 1.31 3.59
N GLU A 113 -10.42 1.27 3.70
CA GLU A 113 -11.26 2.47 3.64
C GLU A 113 -10.98 3.38 4.82
N LYS A 114 -10.80 2.84 6.04
CA LYS A 114 -10.47 3.63 7.21
C LYS A 114 -9.05 4.18 7.15
N CYS A 115 -8.04 3.45 6.65
CA CYS A 115 -6.67 3.95 6.49
C CYS A 115 -6.53 4.90 5.30
N ILE A 116 -7.21 4.66 4.16
CA ILE A 116 -7.25 5.59 3.03
C ILE A 116 -8.04 6.84 3.43
N SER A 117 -9.16 6.69 4.14
CA SER A 117 -9.94 7.82 4.65
C SER A 117 -9.19 8.57 5.73
N VAL A 118 -8.53 7.90 6.68
CA VAL A 118 -7.69 8.52 7.72
C VAL A 118 -6.46 9.20 7.11
N ALA A 119 -5.71 8.53 6.22
CA ALA A 119 -4.56 9.13 5.55
C ALA A 119 -4.98 10.32 4.67
N LYS A 120 -6.07 10.20 3.89
CA LYS A 120 -6.60 11.28 3.05
C LYS A 120 -7.26 12.43 3.84
N SER A 121 -7.95 12.14 4.94
CA SER A 121 -8.76 13.14 5.67
C SER A 121 -8.07 13.73 6.90
N MET A 122 -7.31 12.94 7.68
CA MET A 122 -6.62 13.45 8.87
C MET A 122 -5.30 14.12 8.51
N CYS A 123 -4.41 13.50 7.72
CA CYS A 123 -3.09 14.07 7.51
C CYS A 123 -2.97 14.86 6.21
N LEU A 124 -3.43 14.32 5.07
CA LEU A 124 -3.19 14.91 3.75
C LEU A 124 -3.81 16.30 3.57
N LYS A 125 -5.03 16.53 4.05
CA LYS A 125 -5.71 17.83 3.87
C LYS A 125 -5.04 18.96 4.66
N PRO A 126 -4.85 18.88 5.99
CA PRO A 126 -4.21 19.96 6.73
C PRO A 126 -2.73 20.11 6.37
N VAL A 127 -1.99 19.01 6.15
CA VAL A 127 -0.60 19.07 5.63
C VAL A 127 -0.58 19.78 4.28
N TRP A 128 -1.42 19.40 3.32
CA TRP A 128 -1.39 20.02 2.00
C TRP A 128 -1.78 21.50 2.04
N LEU A 129 -2.88 21.84 2.72
CA LEU A 129 -3.37 23.21 2.74
C LEU A 129 -2.45 24.15 3.52
N SER A 130 -1.77 23.69 4.58
CA SER A 130 -0.82 24.55 5.32
C SER A 130 0.32 25.06 4.43
N HIS A 131 0.80 24.24 3.48
CA HIS A 131 1.89 24.62 2.57
C HIS A 131 1.48 25.67 1.52
N TRP A 132 0.17 25.79 1.24
CA TRP A 132 -0.33 26.63 0.14
C TRP A 132 -1.28 27.75 0.59
N THR A 133 -1.56 27.88 1.87
CA THR A 133 -2.34 28.97 2.46
C THR A 133 -1.42 29.95 3.19
N GLU A 134 -1.95 31.08 3.67
CA GLU A 134 -1.15 32.11 4.34
C GLU A 134 -1.86 32.63 5.60
N GLY A 135 -1.11 33.33 6.46
CA GLY A 135 -1.65 34.02 7.63
C GLY A 135 -2.17 33.07 8.71
N GLU A 136 -3.26 33.45 9.38
CA GLU A 136 -3.83 32.69 10.50
C GLU A 136 -4.42 31.34 10.06
N VAL A 137 -4.91 31.25 8.82
CA VAL A 137 -5.41 29.99 8.26
C VAL A 137 -4.29 28.96 8.12
N GLN A 138 -3.13 29.39 7.60
CA GLN A 138 -1.95 28.54 7.50
C GLN A 138 -1.51 28.02 8.87
N LYS A 139 -1.43 28.90 9.89
CA LYS A 139 -1.02 28.51 11.25
C LYS A 139 -1.98 27.48 11.85
N GLY A 140 -3.29 27.68 11.68
CA GLY A 140 -4.31 26.73 12.15
C GLY A 140 -4.15 25.35 11.49
N LEU A 141 -4.00 25.31 10.16
CA LEU A 141 -3.81 24.08 9.40
C LEU A 141 -2.47 23.39 9.72
N ALA A 142 -1.39 24.15 9.92
CA ALA A 142 -0.10 23.61 10.32
C ALA A 142 -0.17 22.96 11.70
N LYS A 143 -0.88 23.58 12.65
CA LYS A 143 -1.11 23.02 13.98
C LYS A 143 -1.96 21.73 13.90
N GLU A 144 -3.04 21.75 13.13
CA GLU A 144 -3.88 20.55 12.91
C GLU A 144 -3.07 19.42 12.25
N ALA A 145 -2.22 19.75 11.27
CA ALA A 145 -1.31 18.80 10.65
C ALA A 145 -0.36 18.17 11.67
N GLU A 146 0.27 18.98 12.51
CA GLU A 146 1.17 18.51 13.58
C GLU A 146 0.44 17.58 14.56
N GLU A 147 -0.76 17.95 15.02
CA GLU A 147 -1.60 17.13 15.92
C GLU A 147 -1.95 15.77 15.29
N ASN A 148 -2.25 15.75 14.00
CA ASN A 148 -2.57 14.50 13.29
C ASN A 148 -1.32 13.64 13.03
N LEU A 149 -0.17 14.26 12.78
CA LEU A 149 1.11 13.56 12.63
C LEU A 149 1.59 12.95 13.95
N LEU A 150 1.27 13.54 15.11
CA LEU A 150 1.55 12.96 16.42
C LEU A 150 0.86 11.60 16.64
N LEU A 151 -0.30 11.37 16.00
CA LEU A 151 -0.95 10.06 16.06
C LEU A 151 -0.15 9.00 15.30
N LEU A 152 0.50 9.37 14.20
CA LEU A 152 1.39 8.48 13.45
C LEU A 152 2.69 8.21 14.23
N GLU A 153 3.24 9.25 14.86
CA GLU A 153 4.39 9.14 15.77
C GLU A 153 4.16 8.09 16.86
N GLU A 154 2.99 8.13 17.53
CA GLU A 154 2.64 7.15 18.55
C GLU A 154 2.60 5.72 18.00
N GLN A 155 2.10 5.53 16.77
CA GLN A 155 2.04 4.20 16.15
C GLN A 155 3.42 3.65 15.75
N LEU A 156 4.41 4.52 15.54
CA LEU A 156 5.80 4.19 15.22
C LEU A 156 6.67 3.97 16.46
N LYS A 157 6.22 4.32 17.67
CA LYS A 157 7.01 4.14 18.89
C LYS A 157 7.42 2.68 19.07
N GLY A 158 8.73 2.46 19.24
CA GLY A 158 9.32 1.14 19.40
C GLY A 158 9.32 0.28 18.13
N LYS A 159 8.97 0.84 16.96
CA LYS A 159 8.97 0.14 15.67
C LYS A 159 9.88 0.83 14.66
N ARG A 160 10.41 0.03 13.75
CA ARG A 160 11.21 0.50 12.62
C ARG A 160 10.30 1.02 11.50
N PHE A 161 9.30 0.23 11.15
CA PHE A 161 8.23 0.53 10.20
C PHE A 161 6.88 0.46 10.93
N PHE A 162 5.81 0.99 10.34
CA PHE A 162 4.46 0.79 10.90
C PHE A 162 4.10 -0.70 10.97
N GLY A 163 4.62 -1.50 10.03
CA GLY A 163 4.56 -2.97 10.03
C GLY A 163 5.47 -3.69 11.05
N GLY A 164 6.23 -2.98 11.88
CA GLY A 164 7.20 -3.55 12.82
C GLY A 164 8.61 -3.58 12.24
N ASP A 165 9.19 -4.76 12.04
CA ASP A 165 10.57 -4.91 11.54
C ASP A 165 10.68 -4.77 10.01
N SER A 166 9.56 -4.90 9.31
CA SER A 166 9.46 -4.81 7.85
C SER A 166 8.32 -3.87 7.45
N MET A 167 8.41 -3.28 6.26
CA MET A 167 7.35 -2.41 5.71
C MET A 167 6.03 -3.18 5.62
N GLY A 168 4.98 -2.60 6.17
CA GLY A 168 3.61 -3.09 6.11
C GLY A 168 2.71 -2.17 5.29
N TYR A 169 1.40 -2.44 5.36
CA TYR A 169 0.40 -1.69 4.60
C TYR A 169 0.39 -0.20 4.91
N LEU A 170 0.50 0.18 6.20
CA LEU A 170 0.46 1.58 6.61
C LEU A 170 1.71 2.35 6.15
N ASP A 171 2.87 1.69 6.02
CA ASP A 171 4.07 2.30 5.43
C ASP A 171 3.83 2.70 3.97
N ILE A 172 3.17 1.84 3.20
CA ILE A 172 2.81 2.13 1.80
C ILE A 172 1.75 3.24 1.74
N ALA A 173 0.73 3.20 2.60
CA ALA A 173 -0.30 4.23 2.63
C ALA A 173 0.24 5.61 3.05
N ALA A 174 1.18 5.65 3.99
CA ALA A 174 1.83 6.86 4.46
C ALA A 174 2.98 7.33 3.54
N SER A 175 3.39 6.51 2.56
CA SER A 175 4.53 6.78 1.68
C SER A 175 4.50 8.12 0.97
N VAL A 176 3.31 8.66 0.70
CA VAL A 176 3.10 9.98 0.10
C VAL A 176 3.71 11.11 0.95
N PHE A 177 3.82 10.93 2.26
CA PHE A 177 4.43 11.92 3.13
C PHE A 177 5.94 11.96 3.00
N ALA A 178 6.59 10.82 2.73
CA ALA A 178 8.03 10.68 2.91
C ALA A 178 8.88 11.60 2.00
N PRO A 179 8.77 11.55 0.65
CA PRO A 179 9.57 12.44 -0.19
C PRO A 179 8.92 13.83 -0.35
N TRP A 180 7.59 13.94 -0.31
CA TRP A 180 6.89 15.21 -0.57
C TRP A 180 6.93 16.19 0.59
N LEU A 181 6.95 15.73 1.86
CA LEU A 181 7.01 16.66 3.00
C LEU A 181 8.25 17.53 2.91
N SER A 182 9.44 16.92 2.83
CA SER A 182 10.70 17.67 2.75
C SER A 182 10.74 18.66 1.56
N VAL A 183 10.16 18.28 0.42
CA VAL A 183 10.09 19.14 -0.77
C VAL A 183 9.15 20.32 -0.54
N LEU A 184 7.96 20.07 0.03
CA LEU A 184 6.99 21.12 0.28
C LEU A 184 7.49 22.09 1.35
N GLU A 185 8.12 21.60 2.41
CA GLU A 185 8.71 22.44 3.45
C GLU A 185 9.81 23.35 2.86
N GLU A 186 10.68 22.82 2.00
CA GLU A 186 11.69 23.60 1.29
C GLU A 186 11.07 24.67 0.36
N VAL A 187 10.10 24.28 -0.48
CA VAL A 187 9.50 25.18 -1.47
C VAL A 187 8.69 26.30 -0.81
N THR A 188 8.08 26.03 0.33
CA THR A 188 7.11 26.95 0.96
C THR A 188 7.66 27.67 2.18
N GLY A 189 8.69 27.12 2.82
CA GLY A 189 9.23 27.60 4.10
C GLY A 189 8.34 27.27 5.31
N VAL A 190 7.30 26.45 5.13
CA VAL A 190 6.38 26.01 6.19
C VAL A 190 6.87 24.68 6.71
N SER A 191 7.10 24.56 8.02
CA SER A 191 7.44 23.28 8.64
C SER A 191 6.23 22.72 9.37
N VAL A 192 5.92 21.45 9.14
CA VAL A 192 4.88 20.68 9.83
C VAL A 192 5.43 19.40 10.47
N VAL A 193 6.63 18.96 10.05
CA VAL A 193 7.39 17.91 10.73
C VAL A 193 8.59 18.52 11.45
N SER A 194 8.77 18.18 12.71
CA SER A 194 9.94 18.59 13.49
C SER A 194 10.54 17.39 14.21
N GLU A 195 11.87 17.28 14.18
CA GLU A 195 12.59 16.18 14.83
C GLU A 195 12.39 16.16 16.34
N ASP A 196 12.21 17.33 16.97
CA ASP A 196 11.93 17.46 18.40
C ASP A 196 10.59 16.83 18.82
N LYS A 197 9.58 16.86 17.95
CA LYS A 197 8.21 16.40 18.26
C LYS A 197 7.85 15.07 17.61
N LEU A 198 8.43 14.78 16.44
CA LEU A 198 8.09 13.64 15.60
C LEU A 198 9.35 12.81 15.23
N PRO A 199 10.20 12.43 16.22
CA PRO A 199 11.48 11.76 15.93
C PRO A 199 11.32 10.37 15.30
N ALA A 200 10.27 9.60 15.66
CA ALA A 200 10.02 8.31 15.04
C ALA A 200 9.55 8.45 13.60
N LEU A 201 8.73 9.46 13.31
CA LEU A 201 8.30 9.78 11.95
C LEU A 201 9.47 10.25 11.08
N CYS A 202 10.35 11.12 11.60
CA CYS A 202 11.56 11.54 10.88
C CYS A 202 12.44 10.34 10.52
N ARG A 203 12.75 9.49 11.50
CA ARG A 203 13.51 8.24 11.27
C ARG A 203 12.81 7.37 10.22
N TRP A 204 11.50 7.19 10.34
CA TRP A 204 10.73 6.38 9.41
C TRP A 204 10.81 6.95 7.97
N ILE A 205 10.72 8.27 7.78
CA ILE A 205 10.88 8.92 6.45
C ILE A 205 12.27 8.61 5.87
N GLU A 206 13.32 8.76 6.65
CA GLU A 206 14.70 8.49 6.23
C GLU A 206 14.89 7.02 5.84
N GLU A 207 14.42 6.10 6.69
CA GLU A 207 14.54 4.66 6.44
C GLU A 207 13.68 4.19 5.26
N TYR A 208 12.47 4.74 5.11
CA TYR A 208 11.56 4.43 4.02
C TYR A 208 12.14 4.90 2.68
N THR A 209 12.65 6.14 2.61
CA THR A 209 13.24 6.71 1.38
C THR A 209 14.58 6.09 1.01
N SER A 210 15.34 5.60 2.00
CA SER A 210 16.62 4.91 1.80
C SER A 210 16.45 3.43 1.45
N ASN A 211 15.26 2.85 1.60
CA ASN A 211 15.00 1.46 1.26
C ASN A 211 15.19 1.22 -0.24
N GLU A 212 15.99 0.22 -0.61
CA GLU A 212 16.35 -0.04 -2.01
C GLU A 212 15.14 -0.27 -2.92
N ALA A 213 14.12 -0.98 -2.43
CA ALA A 213 12.91 -1.26 -3.19
C ALA A 213 12.05 0.01 -3.40
N VAL A 214 12.01 0.89 -2.39
CA VAL A 214 11.23 2.13 -2.45
C VAL A 214 11.94 3.19 -3.29
N ARG A 215 13.25 3.35 -3.12
CA ARG A 215 14.05 4.40 -3.77
C ARG A 215 13.92 4.38 -5.30
N GLN A 216 13.75 3.20 -5.90
CA GLN A 216 13.55 3.05 -7.34
C GLN A 216 12.17 3.54 -7.83
N CYS A 217 11.21 3.68 -6.91
CA CYS A 217 9.85 4.14 -7.20
C CYS A 217 9.61 5.61 -6.82
N LEU A 218 10.55 6.24 -6.11
CA LEU A 218 10.41 7.63 -5.72
C LEU A 218 10.73 8.57 -6.88
N PRO A 219 10.02 9.70 -7.02
CA PRO A 219 10.41 10.72 -7.97
C PRO A 219 11.73 11.36 -7.56
N ASP A 220 12.47 11.85 -8.55
CA ASP A 220 13.68 12.63 -8.30
C ASP A 220 13.34 13.89 -7.47
N ARG A 221 14.07 14.08 -6.36
CA ARG A 221 13.77 15.15 -5.40
C ARG A 221 13.92 16.54 -6.04
N ASP A 222 14.97 16.76 -6.82
CA ASP A 222 15.24 18.05 -7.44
C ASP A 222 14.19 18.38 -8.49
N GLN A 223 13.71 17.38 -9.24
CA GLN A 223 12.57 17.53 -10.14
C GLN A 223 11.28 17.91 -9.39
N LEU A 224 11.01 17.31 -8.23
CA LEU A 224 9.85 17.68 -7.40
C LEU A 224 9.97 19.13 -6.90
N VAL A 225 11.13 19.53 -6.38
CA VAL A 225 11.39 20.90 -5.93
C VAL A 225 11.18 21.88 -7.08
N ALA A 226 11.76 21.63 -8.25
CA ALA A 226 11.60 22.47 -9.44
C ALA A 226 10.13 22.54 -9.88
N TYR A 227 9.42 21.41 -9.89
CA TYR A 227 8.02 21.32 -10.27
C TYR A 227 7.12 22.17 -9.37
N TYR A 228 7.27 22.04 -8.04
CA TYR A 228 6.46 22.76 -7.06
C TYR A 228 6.82 24.23 -6.97
N THR A 229 8.11 24.57 -7.10
CA THR A 229 8.56 25.97 -7.20
C THR A 229 7.91 26.66 -8.39
N ALA A 230 7.94 26.03 -9.58
CA ALA A 230 7.35 26.58 -10.80
C ALA A 230 5.82 26.72 -10.75
N LYS A 231 5.14 25.97 -9.87
CA LYS A 231 3.67 25.95 -9.74
C LYS A 231 3.16 26.54 -8.43
N LYS A 232 4.01 27.21 -7.66
CA LYS A 232 3.69 27.72 -6.32
C LYS A 232 2.43 28.57 -6.32
N ASP A 233 2.31 29.54 -7.23
CA ASP A 233 1.15 30.44 -7.29
C ASP A 233 -0.14 29.73 -7.70
N MET A 234 -0.05 28.75 -8.61
CA MET A 234 -1.17 27.90 -9.00
C MET A 234 -1.72 27.12 -7.79
N TYR A 235 -0.83 26.52 -6.99
CA TYR A 235 -1.24 25.77 -5.80
C TYR A 235 -1.81 26.66 -4.70
N LYS A 236 -1.26 27.87 -4.51
CA LYS A 236 -1.86 28.87 -3.61
C LYS A 236 -3.28 29.25 -4.02
N ALA A 237 -3.49 29.55 -5.31
CA ALA A 237 -4.82 29.87 -5.83
C ALA A 237 -5.81 28.72 -5.63
N PHE A 238 -5.38 27.47 -5.89
CA PHE A 238 -6.19 26.28 -5.68
C PHE A 238 -6.56 26.08 -4.20
N ALA A 239 -5.61 26.24 -3.28
CA ALA A 239 -5.85 26.09 -1.84
C ALA A 239 -6.84 27.14 -1.32
N ASN A 240 -6.72 28.39 -1.77
CA ASN A 240 -7.65 29.46 -1.40
C ASN A 240 -9.07 29.20 -1.93
N ALA A 241 -9.22 28.70 -3.16
CA ALA A 241 -10.52 28.32 -3.72
C ALA A 241 -11.17 27.15 -2.95
N LYS A 242 -10.37 26.19 -2.48
CA LYS A 242 -10.81 25.06 -1.65
C LYS A 242 -11.34 25.47 -0.27
N LEU A 243 -10.89 26.61 0.26
CA LEU A 243 -11.36 27.14 1.54
C LEU A 243 -12.67 27.94 1.44
N GLN A 244 -13.07 28.31 0.22
CA GLN A 244 -14.29 29.07 -0.08
C GLN A 244 -15.48 28.17 -0.45
N GLN A 245 -15.27 26.86 -0.56
CA GLN A 245 -16.30 25.82 -0.81
C GLN A 245 -16.67 25.10 0.48
#